data_AF-A0A1A5P0F8-F1
#
_entry.id   AF-A0A1A5P0F8-F1
#
_cell.length_a   1.000
_cell.length_b   1.000
_cell.length_c   1.000
_cell.angle_alpha   90.00
_cell.angle_beta   90.00
_cell.angle_gamma   90.00
#
_symmetry.space_group_name_H-M   'P 1'
#
loop_
_entity.id
_entity.type
_entity.pdbx_description
1 polymer ?
#
loop_
_entity_poly.entity_id
_entity_poly.type
_entity_poly.pdbx_seq_one_letter_code
_entity_poly.pdbx_strand_id
1 'polypeptide(L)'
;MRRVTVIGLAGGPGKTARVPANGADLAVDHTDPGWPARITAREGEVAPGFELWPALDNRFDAADVRRRFDAMTDVLGLDRERARAWTYGRLPQNCLWDLEDGRPPEDRQLEIARRLSGRMP
;
A
#
# COMPACT_ATOMS: atom_id res chain seq x y z
N MET A 1 -1.38 1.09 -19.46
CA MET A 1 -1.17 0.61 -18.07
C MET A 1 -2.46 0.03 -17.55
N ARG A 2 -2.38 -1.07 -16.80
CA ARG A 2 -3.53 -1.61 -16.07
C ARG A 2 -3.79 -0.69 -14.87
N ARG A 3 -5.03 -0.26 -14.66
CA ARG A 3 -5.43 0.54 -13.50
C ARG A 3 -5.15 -0.25 -12.22
N VAL A 4 -4.55 0.40 -11.22
CA VAL A 4 -4.41 -0.16 -9.87
C VAL A 4 -5.78 -0.07 -9.18
N THR A 5 -6.32 -1.19 -8.73
CA THR A 5 -7.51 -1.20 -7.86
C THR A 5 -7.08 -1.00 -6.41
N VAL A 6 -7.61 0.03 -5.75
CA VAL A 6 -7.42 0.25 -4.31
C VAL A 6 -8.57 -0.40 -3.54
N ILE A 7 -8.29 -1.47 -2.80
CA ILE A 7 -9.25 -2.13 -1.91
C ILE A 7 -8.98 -1.67 -0.48
N GLY A 8 -9.98 -1.04 0.13
CA GLY A 8 -9.91 -0.63 1.52
C GLY A 8 -10.67 -1.59 2.44
N LEU A 9 -9.93 -2.22 3.35
CA LEU A 9 -10.47 -3.11 4.38
C LEU A 9 -10.69 -2.34 5.68
N ALA A 10 -11.89 -2.40 6.24
CA ALA A 10 -12.23 -1.72 7.49
C ALA A 10 -13.09 -2.61 8.40
N GLY A 11 -13.06 -2.33 9.71
CA GLY A 11 -13.81 -3.10 10.71
C GLY A 11 -15.19 -2.53 10.99
N GLY A 12 -16.23 -3.26 10.61
CA GLY A 12 -17.62 -2.88 10.82
C GLY A 12 -18.18 -1.94 9.73
N PRO A 13 -19.51 -1.89 9.58
CA PRO A 13 -20.17 -1.18 8.49
C PRO A 13 -19.95 0.34 8.55
N GLY A 14 -19.88 0.91 9.76
CA GLY A 14 -19.68 2.35 9.96
C GLY A 14 -18.31 2.86 9.49
N LYS A 15 -17.24 2.07 9.67
CA LYS A 15 -15.91 2.41 9.14
C LYS A 15 -15.85 2.16 7.64
N THR A 16 -16.38 1.01 7.19
CA THR A 16 -16.41 0.61 5.78
C THR A 16 -17.12 1.65 4.89
N ALA A 17 -18.20 2.27 5.38
CA ALA A 17 -18.92 3.32 4.66
C ALA A 17 -18.09 4.59 4.38
N ARG A 18 -17.02 4.84 5.15
CA ARG A 18 -16.15 6.02 4.99
C ARG A 18 -14.99 5.78 4.04
N VAL A 19 -14.64 4.52 3.78
CA VAL A 19 -13.48 4.13 2.98
C VAL A 19 -13.52 4.65 1.54
N PRO A 20 -14.66 4.69 0.83
CA PRO A 20 -14.71 5.28 -0.52
C PRO A 20 -14.32 6.76 -0.55
N ALA A 21 -14.64 7.53 0.49
CA ALA A 21 -14.25 8.94 0.59
C ALA A 21 -12.73 9.13 0.69
N ASN A 22 -12.00 8.06 1.04
CA ASN A 22 -10.54 8.04 1.10
C ASN A 22 -9.89 7.54 -0.20
N GLY A 23 -10.67 7.35 -1.27
CA GLY A 23 -10.16 6.98 -2.61
C GLY A 23 -10.08 5.48 -2.88
N ALA A 24 -10.77 4.63 -2.09
CA ALA A 24 -10.86 3.21 -2.39
C ALA A 24 -11.86 2.93 -3.53
N ASP A 25 -11.45 2.12 -4.51
CA ASP A 25 -12.32 1.62 -5.59
C ASP A 25 -13.29 0.52 -5.08
N LEU A 26 -12.91 -0.16 -3.99
CA LEU A 26 -13.73 -1.15 -3.27
C LEU A 26 -13.54 -0.99 -1.75
N ALA A 27 -14.65 -0.92 -1.01
CA ALA A 27 -14.66 -0.94 0.44
C ALA A 27 -15.21 -2.27 0.95
N VAL A 28 -14.48 -2.95 1.84
CA VAL A 28 -14.83 -4.27 2.35
C VAL A 28 -14.76 -4.30 3.86
N ASP A 29 -15.83 -4.81 4.48
CA ASP A 29 -15.86 -5.03 5.92
C ASP A 29 -15.19 -6.37 6.26
N HIS A 30 -14.00 -6.34 6.85
CA HIS A 30 -13.28 -7.58 7.22
C HIS A 30 -13.90 -8.33 8.43
N THR A 31 -14.97 -7.81 9.04
CA THR A 31 -15.76 -8.52 10.06
C THR A 31 -16.89 -9.36 9.48
N ASP A 32 -17.28 -9.13 8.21
CA ASP A 32 -18.24 -9.96 7.48
C ASP A 32 -17.53 -11.25 7.00
N PRO A 33 -17.88 -12.46 7.46
CA PRO A 33 -17.17 -13.69 7.06
C PRO A 33 -17.20 -13.96 5.54
N GLY A 34 -18.14 -13.36 4.80
CA GLY A 34 -18.21 -13.42 3.35
C GLY A 34 -17.25 -12.48 2.61
N TRP A 35 -16.51 -11.63 3.33
CA TRP A 35 -15.63 -10.61 2.74
C TRP A 35 -14.61 -11.14 1.72
N PRO A 36 -13.97 -12.33 1.89
CA PRO A 36 -12.99 -12.80 0.91
C PRO A 36 -13.63 -13.08 -0.46
N ALA A 37 -14.85 -13.64 -0.47
CA ALA A 37 -15.59 -13.94 -1.69
C ALA A 37 -16.00 -12.67 -2.45
N ARG A 38 -16.22 -11.56 -1.72
CA ARG A 38 -16.56 -10.26 -2.32
C ARG A 38 -15.37 -9.66 -3.07
N ILE A 39 -14.14 -9.90 -2.60
CA ILE A 39 -12.93 -9.49 -3.29
C ILE A 39 -12.69 -10.35 -4.54
N THR A 40 -12.74 -11.68 -4.40
CA THR A 40 -12.46 -12.59 -5.52
C THR A 40 -13.50 -12.48 -6.64
N ALA A 41 -14.78 -12.21 -6.31
CA ALA A 41 -15.83 -11.98 -7.30
C ALA A 41 -15.60 -10.72 -8.15
N ARG A 42 -14.85 -9.72 -7.65
CA ARG A 42 -14.61 -8.45 -8.34
C ARG A 42 -13.26 -8.41 -9.05
N GLU A 43 -12.22 -8.93 -8.41
CA GLU A 43 -10.83 -8.81 -8.87
C GLU A 43 -10.24 -10.11 -9.43
N GLY A 44 -10.95 -11.24 -9.30
CA GLY A 44 -10.43 -12.56 -9.65
C GLY A 44 -9.42 -13.08 -8.61
N GLU A 45 -8.32 -13.67 -9.07
CA GLU A 45 -7.25 -14.15 -8.19
C GLU A 45 -6.45 -12.97 -7.62
N VAL A 46 -6.50 -12.80 -6.29
CA VAL A 46 -5.70 -11.78 -5.59
C VAL A 46 -4.30 -12.34 -5.37
N ALA A 47 -3.30 -11.77 -6.04
CA ALA A 47 -1.92 -12.17 -5.78
C ALA A 47 -1.49 -11.68 -4.39
N PRO A 48 -0.93 -12.55 -3.53
CA PRO A 48 -0.36 -12.13 -2.26
C PRO A 48 0.76 -11.10 -2.51
N GLY A 49 0.75 -10.04 -1.73
CA GLY A 49 1.71 -8.96 -1.81
C GLY A 49 2.88 -9.13 -0.86
N PHE A 50 4.08 -8.80 -1.33
CA PHE A 50 5.24 -8.58 -0.47
C PHE A 50 5.63 -7.11 -0.58
N GLU A 51 5.65 -6.41 0.54
CA GLU A 51 6.01 -5.00 0.63
C GLU A 51 7.40 -4.85 1.25
N LEU A 52 8.13 -3.81 0.86
CA LEU A 52 9.52 -3.58 1.28
C LEU A 52 9.66 -2.35 2.19
N TRP A 53 8.56 -1.77 2.68
CA TRP A 53 8.54 -0.54 3.45
C TRP A 53 9.41 -0.58 4.70
N PRO A 54 9.33 -1.59 5.59
CA PRO A 54 10.17 -1.62 6.79
C PRO A 54 11.66 -1.62 6.46
N ALA A 55 12.05 -2.28 5.36
CA ALA A 55 13.44 -2.33 4.94
C ALA A 55 13.95 -0.96 4.48
N LEU A 56 13.10 -0.17 3.81
CA LEU A 56 13.42 1.18 3.35
C LEU A 56 13.39 2.21 4.50
N ASP A 57 12.44 2.10 5.43
CA ASP A 57 12.22 3.05 6.53
C ASP A 57 13.25 2.88 7.66
N ASN A 58 13.53 1.65 8.12
CA ASN A 58 14.38 1.40 9.30
C ASN A 58 15.83 1.87 9.16
N ARG A 59 16.33 2.09 7.93
CA ARG A 59 17.65 2.69 7.68
C ARG A 59 17.55 3.69 6.53
N PHE A 60 16.61 4.61 6.67
CA PHE A 60 16.32 5.58 5.63
C PHE A 60 17.56 6.40 5.24
N ASP A 61 17.89 6.32 3.96
CA ASP A 61 18.76 7.25 3.25
C ASP A 61 18.09 7.52 1.90
N ALA A 62 17.72 8.76 1.65
CA ALA A 62 17.02 9.16 0.42
C ALA A 62 17.82 8.80 -0.84
N ALA A 63 19.15 8.87 -0.79
CA ALA A 63 20.02 8.51 -1.91
C ALA A 63 20.05 6.99 -2.18
N ASP A 64 19.74 6.17 -1.17
CA ASP A 64 19.77 4.71 -1.26
C ASP A 64 18.42 4.08 -1.64
N VAL A 65 17.29 4.74 -1.38
CA VAL A 65 15.94 4.15 -1.53
C VAL A 65 15.76 3.35 -2.84
N ARG A 66 16.15 3.91 -3.99
CA ARG A 66 16.00 3.24 -5.30
C ARG A 66 16.94 2.03 -5.42
N ARG A 67 18.23 2.24 -5.16
CA ARG A 67 19.27 1.21 -5.24
C ARG A 67 18.91 0.02 -4.36
N ARG A 68 18.47 0.28 -3.14
CA ARG A 68 18.09 -0.75 -2.18
C ARG A 68 16.83 -1.50 -2.59
N PHE A 69 15.81 -0.79 -3.09
CA PHE A 69 14.59 -1.42 -3.62
C PHE A 69 14.92 -2.34 -4.80
N ASP A 70 15.72 -1.86 -5.76
CA ASP A 70 16.13 -2.63 -6.93
C ASP A 70 16.92 -3.87 -6.51
N ALA A 71 17.89 -3.73 -5.60
CA ALA A 71 18.66 -4.85 -5.08
C ALA A 71 17.80 -5.89 -4.34
N MET A 72 16.86 -5.46 -3.49
CA MET A 72 15.99 -6.39 -2.76
C MET A 72 15.03 -7.13 -3.68
N THR A 73 14.43 -6.43 -4.65
CA THR A 73 13.54 -7.07 -5.63
C THR A 73 14.27 -8.06 -6.52
N ASP A 74 15.50 -7.76 -6.92
CA ASP A 74 16.33 -8.71 -7.68
C ASP A 74 16.73 -9.95 -6.86
N VAL A 75 17.25 -9.76 -5.65
CA VAL A 75 17.70 -10.87 -4.80
C VAL A 75 16.55 -11.78 -4.37
N LEU A 76 15.38 -11.21 -4.09
CA LEU A 76 14.19 -11.94 -3.65
C LEU A 76 13.34 -12.47 -4.82
N GLY A 77 13.70 -12.15 -6.07
CA GLY A 77 12.94 -12.57 -7.25
C GLY A 77 11.53 -11.99 -7.32
N LEU A 78 11.33 -10.77 -6.81
CA LEU A 78 10.02 -10.12 -6.77
C LEU A 78 9.71 -9.41 -8.09
N ASP A 79 8.45 -9.47 -8.52
CA ASP A 79 7.95 -8.58 -9.56
C ASP A 79 8.05 -7.11 -9.08
N ARG A 80 8.88 -6.30 -9.74
CA ARG A 80 9.18 -4.93 -9.29
C ARG A 80 7.96 -4.03 -9.27
N GLU A 81 7.06 -4.16 -10.24
CA GLU A 81 5.87 -3.30 -10.34
C GLU A 81 4.90 -3.63 -9.20
N ARG A 82 4.65 -4.92 -8.95
CA ARG A 82 3.82 -5.42 -7.85
C ARG A 82 4.44 -5.10 -6.49
N ALA A 83 5.73 -5.37 -6.29
CA ALA A 83 6.41 -5.04 -5.04
C ALA A 83 6.37 -3.53 -4.76
N ARG A 84 6.49 -2.69 -5.79
CA ARG A 84 6.34 -1.24 -5.68
C ARG A 84 4.92 -0.87 -5.30
N ALA A 85 3.90 -1.43 -5.95
CA ALA A 85 2.50 -1.17 -5.63
C ALA A 85 2.15 -1.54 -4.17
N TRP A 86 2.61 -2.70 -3.69
CA TRP A 86 2.41 -3.13 -2.30
C TRP A 86 3.19 -2.27 -1.30
N THR A 87 4.43 -1.88 -1.64
CA THR A 87 5.21 -0.92 -0.83
C THR A 87 4.51 0.43 -0.77
N TYR A 88 3.88 0.89 -1.86
CA TYR A 88 3.05 2.10 -1.85
C TYR A 88 1.82 2.00 -0.97
N GLY A 89 1.13 0.86 -1.00
CA GLY A 89 -0.06 0.64 -0.19
C GLY A 89 0.17 0.87 1.30
N ARG A 90 1.41 0.72 1.77
CA ARG A 90 1.80 0.98 3.16
C ARG A 90 1.83 2.47 3.52
N LEU A 91 2.10 3.38 2.58
CA LEU A 91 2.16 4.82 2.86
C LEU A 91 0.82 5.38 3.38
N PRO A 92 -0.33 5.22 2.66
CA PRO A 92 -1.60 5.72 3.16
C PRO A 92 -1.97 5.15 4.54
N GLN A 93 -1.59 3.91 4.82
CA GLN A 93 -1.83 3.29 6.12
C GLN A 93 -1.00 3.95 7.24
N ASN A 94 0.29 4.18 7.01
CA ASN A 94 1.12 4.89 7.99
C ASN A 94 0.63 6.33 8.20
N CYS A 95 0.30 7.04 7.11
CA CYS A 95 -0.26 8.39 7.20
C CYS A 95 -1.57 8.40 8.01
N LEU A 96 -2.45 7.41 7.79
CA LEU A 96 -3.69 7.29 8.56
C LEU A 96 -3.41 7.13 10.05
N TRP A 97 -2.45 6.27 10.42
CA TRP A 97 -2.10 6.07 11.83
C TRP A 97 -1.43 7.29 12.46
N ASP A 98 -0.54 7.96 11.74
CA ASP A 98 0.04 9.21 12.23
C ASP A 98 -1.07 10.24 12.52
N LEU A 99 -2.03 10.39 11.60
CA LEU A 99 -3.18 11.27 11.80
C LEU A 99 -4.10 10.83 12.94
N GLU A 100 -4.36 9.53 13.10
CA GLU A 100 -5.12 8.97 14.23
C GLU A 100 -4.42 9.24 15.57
N ASP A 101 -3.09 9.28 15.58
CA ASP A 101 -2.25 9.65 16.74
C ASP A 101 -2.11 11.18 16.93
N GLY A 102 -2.75 11.99 16.09
CA GLY A 102 -2.64 13.45 16.14
C GLY A 102 -1.28 14.00 15.69
N ARG A 103 -0.52 13.21 14.92
CA ARG A 103 0.80 13.57 14.37
C ARG A 103 0.66 13.84 12.87
N PRO A 104 1.41 14.81 12.31
CA PRO A 104 1.47 14.95 10.86
C PRO A 104 2.23 13.75 10.25
N PRO A 105 1.90 13.33 9.01
CA PRO A 105 2.69 12.34 8.29
C PRO A 105 4.15 12.76 8.16
N GLU A 106 5.05 11.82 8.37
CA GLU A 106 6.47 12.12 8.43
C GLU A 106 7.09 12.35 7.03
N ASP A 107 7.95 13.38 6.91
CA ASP A 107 8.60 13.72 5.64
C ASP A 107 9.38 12.56 5.01
N ARG A 108 9.99 11.69 5.82
CA ARG A 108 10.71 10.51 5.34
C ARG A 108 9.80 9.52 4.63
N GLN A 109 8.56 9.33 5.12
CA GLN A 109 7.58 8.43 4.52
C GLN A 109 7.19 8.95 3.12
N LEU A 110 6.93 10.26 3.04
CA LEU A 110 6.64 10.93 1.77
C LEU A 110 7.83 10.89 0.82
N GLU A 111 9.06 10.99 1.32
CA GLU A 111 10.25 10.92 0.48
C GLU A 111 10.53 9.52 -0.08
N ILE A 112 10.33 8.45 0.71
CA ILE A 112 10.37 7.06 0.20
C ILE A 112 9.39 6.93 -0.97
N ALA A 113 8.16 7.42 -0.78
CA ALA A 113 7.14 7.43 -1.81
C ALA A 113 7.51 8.27 -3.04
N ARG A 114 8.15 9.43 -2.89
CA ARG A 114 8.63 10.22 -4.05
C ARG A 114 9.76 9.52 -4.82
N ARG A 115 10.63 8.78 -4.12
CA ARG A 115 11.77 8.10 -4.75
C ARG A 115 11.33 6.87 -5.54
N LEU A 116 10.34 6.14 -5.04
CA LEU A 116 9.78 4.98 -5.72
C LEU A 116 8.86 5.37 -6.90
N SER A 117 8.38 6.61 -6.97
CA SER A 117 7.18 6.93 -7.79
C SER A 117 7.51 7.20 -9.23
N GLY A 118 8.81 7.30 -9.53
CA GLY A 118 9.42 7.64 -10.82
C GLY A 118 8.38 7.76 -11.93
N ARG A 119 7.68 8.91 -11.96
CA ARG A 119 6.41 9.17 -12.67
C ARG A 119 5.84 7.94 -13.38
N MET A 120 4.87 7.28 -12.74
CA MET A 120 3.90 6.43 -13.43
C MET A 120 3.35 7.16 -14.67
N PRO A 121 3.41 6.57 -15.89
CA PRO A 121 2.65 7.07 -17.03
C PRO A 121 1.14 7.09 -16.76
#